data_AF-A0AAE1GBA2-F1
#
_entry.id   AF-A0AAE1GBA2-F1
#
_cell.length_a   1.000
_cell.length_b   1.000
_cell.length_c   1.000
_cell.angle_alpha   90.00
_cell.angle_beta   90.00
_cell.angle_gamma   90.00
#
_symmetry.space_group_name_H-M   'P 1'
#
loop_
_entity.id
_entity.type
_entity.pdbx_description
1 polymer ?
#
loop_
_entity_poly.entity_id
_entity_poly.type
_entity_poly.pdbx_seq_one_letter_code
_entity_poly.pdbx_strand_id
1 'polypeptide(L)'
;MYCNATFDKIMCWPPTLADTMMTLPCPPVQGVDLKQTAYKTCTAEGRWQGKVPGDEEGAEAGDTSQYGWTNYTSCFTPDVRDLLNQLYSGTQEDAQVSHTHDK
;
A
#
# COMPACT_ATOMS: atom_id res chain seq x y z
N MET A 1 -19.01 15.98 3.49
CA MET A 1 -18.69 14.68 2.83
C MET A 1 -17.52 14.05 3.58
N TYR A 2 -17.45 12.72 3.65
CA TYR A 2 -16.37 12.00 4.32
C TYR A 2 -16.25 10.59 3.73
N CYS A 3 -15.06 10.00 3.82
CA CYS A 3 -14.84 8.59 3.52
C CYS A 3 -15.12 7.75 4.78
N ASN A 4 -15.89 6.67 4.62
CA ASN A 4 -16.21 5.76 5.73
C ASN A 4 -14.96 5.06 6.29
N ALA A 5 -15.04 4.63 7.54
CA ALA A 5 -14.03 3.76 8.13
C ALA A 5 -13.85 2.50 7.28
N THR A 6 -12.61 2.04 7.13
CA THR A 6 -12.29 0.87 6.31
C THR A 6 -11.13 0.07 6.88
N PHE A 7 -11.00 -1.18 6.47
CA PHE A 7 -9.86 -2.04 6.76
C PHE A 7 -9.24 -2.49 5.44
N ASP A 8 -7.99 -2.11 5.19
CA ASP A 8 -7.31 -2.39 3.93
C ASP A 8 -6.57 -3.74 3.93
N LYS A 9 -6.93 -4.64 4.85
CA LYS A 9 -6.29 -5.93 5.15
C LYS A 9 -4.97 -5.83 5.92
N ILE A 10 -4.49 -4.62 6.22
CA ILE A 10 -3.27 -4.39 7.01
C ILE A 10 -3.58 -3.50 8.22
N MET A 11 -4.26 -2.36 8.02
CA MET A 11 -4.59 -1.39 9.06
C MET A 11 -6.04 -0.92 8.98
N CYS A 12 -6.58 -0.56 10.14
CA CYS A 12 -7.88 0.11 10.25
C CYS A 12 -7.71 1.61 9.98
N TRP A 13 -8.52 2.15 9.08
CA TRP A 13 -8.55 3.56 8.72
C TRP A 13 -9.85 4.17 9.27
N PRO A 14 -9.75 5.26 10.06
CA PRO A 14 -10.93 5.92 10.61
C PRO A 14 -11.68 6.72 9.53
N PRO A 15 -12.93 7.14 9.80
CA PRO A 15 -13.64 8.07 8.94
C PRO A 15 -12.80 9.34 8.74
N THR A 16 -12.67 9.77 7.49
CA THR A 16 -11.77 10.88 7.11
C THR A 16 -12.55 11.91 6.30
N LEU A 17 -12.32 13.19 6.55
CA LEU A 17 -13.02 14.28 5.85
C LEU A 17 -12.70 14.24 4.35
N ALA A 18 -13.70 14.55 3.52
CA ALA A 18 -13.49 14.67 2.08
C ALA A 18 -12.45 15.75 1.76
N ASP A 19 -11.72 15.54 0.66
CA ASP A 19 -10.64 16.41 0.20
C ASP A 19 -9.46 16.52 1.21
N THR A 20 -9.19 15.43 1.94
CA THR A 20 -8.07 15.39 2.89
C THR A 20 -7.26 14.09 2.79
N MET A 21 -6.02 14.15 3.26
CA MET A 21 -5.14 13.00 3.39
C MET A 21 -5.05 12.58 4.86
N MET A 22 -5.30 11.30 5.14
CA MET A 22 -5.13 10.68 6.45
C MET A 22 -3.78 9.96 6.49
N THR A 23 -3.06 10.12 7.60
CA THR A 23 -1.75 9.50 7.82
C THR A 23 -1.78 8.72 9.13
N LEU A 24 -1.24 7.50 9.12
CA LEU A 24 -1.10 6.65 10.30
C LEU A 24 0.34 6.13 10.42
N PRO A 25 0.86 5.88 11.64
CA PRO A 25 2.13 5.18 11.82
C PRO A 25 2.14 3.85 11.07
N CYS A 26 3.30 3.46 10.54
CA CYS A 26 3.43 2.16 9.90
C CYS A 26 3.15 0.99 10.88
N PRO A 27 2.58 -0.12 10.40
CA PRO A 27 2.18 -1.23 11.26
C PRO A 27 3.40 -1.93 11.87
N PRO A 28 3.31 -2.42 13.12
CA PRO A 28 4.42 -3.04 13.83
C PRO A 28 4.70 -4.49 13.37
N VAL A 29 5.10 -4.65 12.11
CA VAL A 29 5.45 -5.94 11.49
C VAL A 29 6.91 -5.96 11.04
N GLN A 30 7.47 -7.16 10.84
CA GLN A 30 8.85 -7.31 10.38
C GLN A 30 9.04 -6.71 8.98
N GLY A 31 10.21 -6.11 8.73
CA GLY A 31 10.52 -5.48 7.45
C GLY A 31 9.93 -4.07 7.25
N VAL A 32 9.35 -3.49 8.30
CA VAL A 32 8.76 -2.14 8.29
C VAL A 32 9.52 -1.17 9.20
N ASP A 33 9.70 0.07 8.75
CA ASP A 33 10.23 1.19 9.52
C ASP A 33 9.12 1.88 10.32
N LEU A 34 9.12 1.67 11.64
CA LEU A 34 8.10 2.23 12.56
C LEU A 34 8.23 3.75 12.77
N LYS A 35 9.28 4.40 12.26
CA LYS A 35 9.42 5.85 12.29
C LYS A 35 8.69 6.53 11.13
N GLN A 36 8.23 5.76 10.16
CA GLN A 36 7.55 6.23 8.97
C GLN A 36 6.04 6.10 9.11
N THR A 37 5.32 6.59 8.09
CA THR A 37 3.86 6.58 8.06
C THR A 37 3.32 6.07 6.73
N ALA A 38 2.17 5.40 6.78
CA ALA A 38 1.33 5.14 5.62
C ALA A 38 0.27 6.22 5.48
N TYR A 39 -0.25 6.43 4.26
CA TYR A 39 -1.33 7.39 4.05
C TYR A 39 -2.40 6.89 3.07
N LYS A 40 -3.62 7.43 3.23
CA LYS A 40 -4.74 7.32 2.28
C LYS A 40 -5.29 8.71 1.98
N THR A 41 -5.81 8.89 0.78
CA THR A 41 -6.47 10.14 0.37
C THR A 41 -7.97 9.91 0.26
N CYS A 42 -8.74 10.79 0.89
CA CYS A 42 -10.18 10.85 0.73
C CYS A 42 -10.51 11.94 -0.29
N THR A 43 -11.16 11.57 -1.40
CA THR A 43 -11.49 12.51 -2.47
C THR A 43 -12.58 13.51 -2.04
N ALA A 44 -12.79 14.56 -2.82
CA ALA A 44 -13.83 15.57 -2.56
C ALA A 44 -15.25 14.97 -2.55
N GLU A 45 -15.46 13.86 -3.28
CA GLU A 45 -16.72 13.13 -3.36
C GLU A 45 -16.96 12.21 -2.15
N GLY A 46 -16.00 12.10 -1.23
CA GLY A 46 -16.08 11.21 -0.07
C GLY A 46 -15.80 9.75 -0.42
N ARG A 47 -14.95 9.49 -1.42
CA ARG A 47 -14.49 8.14 -1.79
C ARG A 47 -13.02 7.99 -1.47
N TRP A 48 -12.62 6.78 -1.06
CA TRP A 48 -11.20 6.49 -0.90
C TRP A 48 -10.54 6.42 -2.26
N GLN A 49 -9.45 7.17 -2.45
CA GLN A 49 -8.75 7.25 -3.73
C GLN A 49 -8.16 5.89 -4.14
N GLY A 50 -8.29 5.55 -5.42
CA GLY A 50 -7.65 4.38 -6.02
C GLY A 50 -6.15 4.56 -6.24
N LYS A 51 -5.48 3.52 -6.74
CA LYS A 51 -4.03 3.56 -6.98
C LYS A 51 -3.69 4.37 -8.23
N VAL A 52 -4.49 4.20 -9.29
CA VAL A 52 -4.39 5.01 -10.51
C VAL A 52 -5.67 5.82 -10.74
N PRO A 53 -5.60 6.95 -11.48
CA PRO A 53 -6.78 7.73 -11.82
C PRO A 53 -7.81 6.86 -12.57
N GLY A 54 -9.06 6.91 -12.14
CA GLY A 54 -10.14 6.09 -12.72
C GLY A 54 -10.41 4.77 -11.99
N ASP A 55 -9.56 4.36 -11.04
CA ASP A 55 -9.85 3.24 -10.11
C ASP A 55 -10.87 3.60 -9.02
N GLU A 56 -11.44 4.80 -9.08
CA GLU A 56 -12.26 5.39 -8.03
C GLU A 56 -13.73 4.94 -8.07
N GLU A 57 -14.09 4.11 -9.05
CA GLU A 57 -15.45 3.66 -9.31
C GLU A 57 -15.49 2.18 -9.69
N GLY A 58 -16.08 1.36 -8.82
CA GLY A 58 -16.61 0.05 -9.21
C GLY A 58 -16.32 -1.07 -8.23
N ALA A 59 -17.35 -1.47 -7.51
CA ALA A 59 -17.47 -2.71 -6.76
C ALA A 59 -17.44 -3.97 -7.68
N GLU A 60 -16.59 -3.99 -8.71
CA GLU A 60 -16.46 -5.09 -9.68
C GLU A 60 -14.98 -5.36 -10.06
N ALA A 61 -14.02 -4.72 -9.40
CA ALA A 61 -12.59 -5.04 -9.51
C ALA A 61 -12.12 -5.65 -8.18
N GLY A 62 -12.02 -6.98 -8.16
CA GLY A 62 -11.75 -7.84 -7.01
C GLY A 62 -11.16 -7.16 -5.76
N ASP A 63 -11.95 -7.19 -4.68
CA ASP A 63 -11.58 -7.13 -3.25
C ASP A 63 -10.64 -5.99 -2.77
N THR A 64 -10.28 -5.03 -3.63
CA THR A 64 -9.41 -3.88 -3.27
C THR A 64 -10.03 -2.53 -3.65
N SER A 65 -10.92 -2.48 -4.65
CA SER A 65 -11.57 -1.23 -5.07
C SER A 65 -12.49 -0.64 -4.00
N GLN A 66 -13.15 -1.49 -3.20
CA GLN A 66 -14.09 -1.03 -2.16
C GLN A 66 -13.43 -0.31 -0.97
N TYR A 67 -12.13 -0.49 -0.76
CA TYR A 67 -11.40 0.06 0.39
C TYR A 67 -10.43 1.19 0.00
N GLY A 68 -10.31 1.47 -1.30
CA GLY A 68 -9.32 2.39 -1.89
C GLY A 68 -7.87 1.95 -1.63
N TRP A 69 -6.94 2.69 -2.21
CA TRP A 69 -5.51 2.41 -2.12
C TRP A 69 -4.87 3.06 -0.89
N THR A 70 -3.85 2.39 -0.34
CA THR A 70 -3.02 2.89 0.75
C THR A 70 -1.58 2.92 0.30
N ASN A 71 -0.90 4.04 0.53
CA ASN A 71 0.53 4.15 0.26
C ASN A 71 1.34 3.66 1.48
N TYR A 72 1.96 2.49 1.33
CA TYR A 72 2.89 1.89 2.30
C TYR A 72 4.37 2.01 1.88
N THR A 73 4.69 2.72 0.79
CA THR A 73 6.06 2.73 0.23
C THR A 73 7.11 3.19 1.23
N SER A 74 6.79 4.21 2.04
CA SER A 74 7.69 4.69 3.10
C SER A 74 7.79 3.73 4.29
N CYS A 75 6.86 2.80 4.44
CA CYS A 75 6.86 1.85 5.54
C CYS A 75 7.92 0.76 5.37
N PHE A 76 8.35 0.42 4.17
CA PHE A 76 9.38 -0.61 4.02
C PHE A 76 10.75 -0.10 4.49
N THR A 77 11.49 -0.95 5.21
CA THR A 77 12.90 -0.66 5.47
C THR A 77 13.66 -0.53 4.14
N PRO A 78 14.80 0.18 4.11
CA PRO A 78 15.60 0.30 2.89
C PRO A 78 15.90 -1.05 2.24
N ASP A 79 16.35 -2.03 3.04
CA ASP A 79 16.68 -3.38 2.56
C ASP A 79 15.48 -4.08 1.91
N VAL A 80 14.30 -4.02 2.55
CA VAL A 80 13.09 -4.65 2.01
C VAL A 80 12.63 -3.94 0.74
N ARG A 81 12.70 -2.60 0.71
CA ARG A 81 12.36 -1.81 -0.47
C ARG A 81 13.30 -2.12 -1.64
N ASP A 82 14.60 -2.28 -1.38
CA ASP A 82 15.58 -2.60 -2.40
C ASP A 82 15.35 -4.01 -2.97
N LEU A 83 15.06 -5.01 -2.12
CA LEU A 83 14.65 -6.34 -2.55
C LEU A 83 13.36 -6.31 -3.39
N LEU A 84 12.37 -5.52 -2.97
CA LEU A 84 11.12 -5.36 -3.69
C LEU A 84 11.36 -4.74 -5.07
N ASN A 85 12.19 -3.71 -5.15
CA ASN A 85 12.57 -3.07 -6.39
C ASN A 85 13.26 -4.07 -7.33
N GLN A 86 14.24 -4.84 -6.84
CA GLN A 86 14.93 -5.85 -7.63
C GLN A 86 13.95 -6.88 -8.21
N LEU A 87 13.05 -7.41 -7.37
CA LEU A 87 12.06 -8.40 -7.79
C LEU A 87 11.13 -7.89 -8.91
N TYR A 88 10.74 -6.62 -8.85
CA TYR A 88 9.80 -6.03 -9.82
C TYR A 88 10.48 -5.26 -10.96
N SER A 89 11.80 -5.04 -10.90
CA SER A 89 12.58 -4.44 -11.98
C SER A 89 13.28 -5.46 -12.89
N GLY A 90 13.44 -6.71 -12.42
CA GLY A 90 14.24 -7.75 -13.08
C GLY A 90 13.49 -8.69 -14.03
N THR A 91 14.23 -9.47 -14.82
CA THR A 91 13.68 -10.61 -15.57
C THR A 91 13.51 -11.82 -14.65
N GLN A 92 12.87 -12.90 -15.13
CA GLN A 92 12.67 -14.12 -14.34
C GLN A 92 13.99 -14.76 -13.85
N GLU A 93 15.12 -14.41 -14.48
CA GLU A 93 16.48 -14.87 -14.13
C GLU A 93 17.02 -14.15 -12.88
N ASP A 94 16.71 -12.86 -12.71
CA ASP A 94 17.08 -12.07 -11.52
C ASP A 94 16.28 -12.49 -10.28
N ALA A 95 15.13 -13.13 -10.49
CA ALA A 95 14.28 -13.67 -9.42
C ALA A 95 14.69 -15.09 -8.97
N GLN A 96 15.68 -15.73 -9.61
CA GLN A 96 16.16 -17.04 -9.20
C GLN A 96 17.28 -16.93 -8.16
N VAL A 97 17.06 -17.51 -6.97
CA VAL A 97 18.13 -17.74 -5.99
C VAL A 97 19.05 -18.82 -6.57
N SER A 98 20.26 -18.44 -6.97
CA SER A 98 21.26 -19.43 -7.39
C SER A 98 21.67 -20.22 -6.13
N HIS A 99 21.22 -21.47 -6.06
CA HIS A 99 21.82 -22.44 -5.15
C HIS A 99 23.13 -22.88 -5.79
N THR A 100 24.21 -22.13 -5.58
CA THR A 100 25.54 -22.69 -5.73
C THR A 100 25.73 -23.72 -4.63
N HIS A 101 25.48 -24.99 -4.98
CA HIS A 101 25.92 -26.12 -4.19
C HIS A 101 27.44 -26.16 -4.32
N ASP A 102 28.15 -25.47 -3.42
CA ASP A 102 29.59 -25.65 -3.27
C ASP A 102 29.85 -27.11 -2.90
N LYS A 103 30.67 -27.74 -3.75
CA LYS A 103 31.01 -29.16 -3.72
C LYS A 103 32.18 -29.43 -2.79
#